data_AF-A0A8B6GI52-F1
#
_entry.id   AF-A0A8B6GI52-F1
#
_cell.length_a   1.000
_cell.length_b   1.000
_cell.length_c   1.000
_cell.angle_alpha   90.00
_cell.angle_beta   90.00
_cell.angle_gamma   90.00
#
_symmetry.space_group_name_H-M   'P 1'
#
loop_
_entity.id
_entity.type
_entity.pdbx_description
1 polymer ?
#
loop_
_entity_poly.entity_id
_entity_poly.type
_entity_poly.pdbx_seq_one_letter_code
_entity_poly.pdbx_strand_id
1 'polypeptide(L)'
;MLSVSVVSFILIYQVYVVFLVAILALVDILFELLAVVADTTEDDLQWVVGLLFYVVYSVYISLVVSLTVSFLVNVIMIVHTLASYRTLLLGLYKGHNGHLTPKEEKSNSTLLVGSMRYAGYQVAYVAWGYFIQFLILFIVAIVLAVIIILVINGFHGWLVTILHNLWPVLLSSLVVNITQKIVCTFAFLQQNGKVLAIDNRRVFFVVVYFMFFYNIFLGLVSCLLRIIKAMVLGALFLPRLDHSTLPRKFQWFDPGFDSFCGFMHVENAHTHPVVLTFISLVQAEIIEKKRLVRNNSLEGVENGTMMMKPKRPINTVARFQWKLAYTLIKNPQLFIQRKDAMMQIFKQREIEADVDDRNIRIEILGAKM
;
A
#
# COMPACT_ATOMS: atom_id res chain seq x y z
N MET A 1 -12.22 -0.68 -7.13
CA MET A 1 -11.19 -1.66 -6.71
C MET A 1 -11.37 -3.04 -7.31
N LEU A 2 -12.51 -3.72 -7.09
CA LEU A 2 -12.74 -5.05 -7.66
C LEU A 2 -12.65 -5.05 -9.19
N SER A 3 -13.35 -4.13 -9.85
CA SER A 3 -13.33 -3.94 -11.30
C SER A 3 -11.90 -3.76 -11.84
N VAL A 4 -11.14 -2.85 -11.22
CA VAL A 4 -9.74 -2.57 -11.56
C VAL A 4 -8.89 -3.85 -11.46
N SER A 5 -9.06 -4.63 -10.38
CA SER A 5 -8.31 -5.87 -10.16
C SER A 5 -8.64 -6.95 -11.18
N VAL A 6 -9.92 -7.07 -11.57
CA VAL A 6 -10.37 -7.99 -12.62
C VAL A 6 -9.80 -7.59 -13.98
N VAL A 7 -9.85 -6.30 -14.33
CA VAL A 7 -9.27 -5.79 -15.59
C VAL A 7 -7.75 -6.02 -15.61
N SER A 8 -7.04 -5.75 -14.51
CA SER A 8 -5.61 -6.04 -14.38
C SER A 8 -5.30 -7.53 -14.58
N PHE A 9 -6.11 -8.42 -14.00
CA PHE A 9 -5.93 -9.86 -14.15
C PHE A 9 -6.14 -10.33 -15.60
N ILE A 10 -7.22 -9.87 -16.24
CA ILE A 10 -7.52 -10.20 -17.65
C ILE A 10 -6.38 -9.72 -18.55
N LEU A 11 -5.88 -8.50 -18.32
CA LEU A 11 -4.77 -7.95 -19.10
C LEU A 11 -3.51 -8.80 -18.96
N ILE A 12 -3.10 -9.13 -17.73
CA ILE A 12 -1.91 -9.96 -17.52
C ILE A 12 -2.10 -11.35 -18.12
N TYR A 13 -3.28 -11.95 -17.97
CA TYR A 13 -3.58 -13.25 -18.57
C TYR A 13 -3.45 -13.22 -20.10
N GLN A 14 -4.02 -12.20 -20.75
CA GLN A 14 -3.93 -12.04 -22.20
C GLN A 14 -2.48 -11.84 -22.65
N VAL A 15 -1.72 -10.97 -21.97
CA VAL A 15 -0.30 -10.75 -22.26
C VAL A 15 0.49 -12.04 -22.08
N TYR A 16 0.29 -12.76 -20.97
CA TYR A 16 0.95 -14.03 -20.70
C TYR A 16 0.71 -15.07 -21.80
N VAL A 17 -0.55 -15.27 -22.21
CA VAL A 17 -0.89 -16.25 -23.25
C VAL A 17 -0.28 -15.87 -24.61
N VAL A 18 -0.38 -14.59 -25.00
CA VAL A 18 0.19 -14.11 -26.28
C VAL A 18 1.71 -14.29 -26.30
N PHE A 19 2.40 -13.92 -25.22
CA PHE A 19 3.85 -14.10 -25.13
C PHE A 19 4.24 -15.58 -25.10
N LEU A 20 3.50 -16.43 -24.40
CA LEU A 20 3.77 -17.87 -24.34
C LEU A 20 3.65 -18.51 -25.73
N VAL A 21 2.57 -18.23 -26.46
CA VAL A 21 2.36 -18.75 -27.83
C VAL A 21 3.44 -18.24 -28.77
N ALA A 22 3.79 -16.94 -28.69
CA ALA A 22 4.85 -16.37 -29.52
C ALA A 22 6.22 -17.01 -29.24
N ILE A 23 6.55 -17.27 -27.97
CA ILE A 23 7.80 -17.93 -27.58
C ILE A 23 7.84 -19.37 -28.09
N LEU A 24 6.74 -20.14 -27.93
CA LEU A 24 6.66 -21.51 -28.43
C LEU A 24 6.86 -21.56 -29.96
N ALA A 25 6.15 -20.73 -30.71
CA ALA A 25 6.27 -20.67 -32.16
C ALA A 25 7.69 -20.26 -32.63
N LEU A 26 8.32 -19.29 -31.97
CA LEU A 26 9.67 -18.85 -32.30
C LEU A 26 10.70 -19.95 -32.04
N VAL A 27 10.50 -20.71 -30.97
CA VAL A 27 11.39 -21.80 -30.55
C VAL A 27 11.26 -23.01 -31.47
N ASP A 28 10.04 -23.35 -31.90
CA ASP A 28 9.82 -24.43 -32.87
C ASP A 28 10.55 -24.13 -34.20
N ILE A 29 10.42 -22.92 -34.73
CA ILE A 29 11.15 -22.48 -35.93
C ILE A 29 12.67 -22.54 -35.72
N LEU A 30 13.14 -22.11 -34.55
CA LEU A 30 14.57 -22.10 -34.25
C LEU A 30 15.13 -23.53 -34.15
N PHE A 31 14.39 -24.47 -33.55
CA PHE A 31 14.79 -25.87 -33.46
C PHE A 31 14.76 -26.57 -34.82
N GLU A 32 13.78 -26.29 -35.68
CA GLU A 32 13.77 -26.80 -37.06
C GLU A 32 14.99 -26.31 -37.84
N LEU A 33 15.32 -25.01 -37.76
CA LEU A 33 16.50 -24.45 -38.40
C LEU A 33 17.79 -25.10 -37.87
N LEU A 34 17.89 -25.29 -36.56
CA LEU A 34 19.02 -25.95 -35.91
C LEU A 34 19.18 -27.41 -36.35
N ALA A 35 18.07 -28.13 -36.54
CA ALA A 35 18.07 -29.50 -37.03
C ALA A 35 18.54 -29.58 -38.48
N VAL A 36 18.11 -28.65 -39.35
CA VAL A 36 18.59 -28.56 -40.74
C VAL A 36 20.09 -28.23 -40.79
N VAL A 37 20.55 -27.32 -39.93
CA VAL A 37 21.97 -27.00 -39.81
C VAL A 37 22.75 -28.23 -39.32
N ALA A 38 22.24 -28.97 -38.32
CA ALA A 38 22.88 -30.18 -37.83
C ALA A 38 23.08 -31.24 -38.93
N ASP A 39 22.09 -31.41 -39.81
CA ASP A 39 22.12 -32.40 -40.90
C ASP A 39 23.07 -32.01 -42.05
N THR A 40 23.37 -30.70 -42.20
CA THR A 40 24.22 -30.16 -43.28
C THR A 40 25.67 -29.92 -42.87
N THR A 41 26.02 -30.13 -41.59
CA THR A 41 27.35 -29.80 -41.06
C THR A 41 28.27 -31.04 -41.01
N GLU A 42 29.53 -30.88 -41.42
CA GLU A 42 30.58 -31.92 -41.34
C GLU A 42 30.83 -32.42 -39.91
N ASP A 43 31.26 -33.69 -39.78
CA ASP A 43 31.44 -34.41 -38.50
C ASP A 43 32.34 -33.67 -37.48
N ASP A 44 33.35 -32.92 -37.96
CA ASP A 44 34.28 -32.17 -37.11
C ASP A 44 33.63 -30.98 -36.38
N LEU A 45 32.48 -30.50 -36.85
CA LEU A 45 31.75 -29.36 -36.26
C LEU A 45 30.47 -29.77 -35.50
N GLN A 46 30.12 -31.06 -35.46
CA GLN A 46 28.91 -31.55 -34.79
C GLN A 46 28.88 -31.22 -33.29
N TRP A 47 30.04 -31.16 -32.63
CA TRP A 47 30.12 -30.76 -31.22
C TRP A 47 29.70 -29.30 -31.00
N VAL A 48 29.95 -28.41 -31.97
CA VAL A 48 29.54 -26.99 -31.92
C VAL A 48 28.02 -26.89 -32.03
N VAL A 49 27.42 -27.67 -32.92
CA VAL A 49 25.97 -27.70 -33.11
C VAL A 49 25.27 -28.26 -31.86
N GLY A 50 25.83 -29.31 -31.24
CA GLY A 50 25.32 -29.85 -29.97
C GLY A 50 25.38 -28.84 -28.82
N LEU A 51 26.47 -28.07 -28.72
CA LEU A 51 26.59 -26.98 -27.73
C LEU A 51 25.55 -25.89 -27.99
N LEU A 52 25.34 -25.50 -29.26
CA LEU A 52 24.37 -24.49 -29.64
C LEU A 52 22.94 -24.92 -29.29
N PHE A 53 22.59 -26.19 -29.54
CA PHE A 53 21.30 -26.76 -29.16
C PHE A 53 21.07 -26.67 -27.64
N TYR A 54 22.07 -27.00 -26.84
CA TYR A 54 21.97 -26.95 -25.39
C TYR A 54 21.83 -25.52 -24.84
N VAL A 55 22.55 -24.56 -25.43
CA VAL A 55 22.41 -23.12 -25.08
C VAL A 55 21.02 -22.60 -25.44
N VAL A 56 20.53 -22.90 -26.65
CA VAL A 56 19.18 -22.49 -27.09
C VAL A 56 18.11 -23.10 -26.18
N TYR A 57 18.23 -24.39 -25.85
CA TYR A 57 17.32 -25.06 -24.94
C TYR A 57 17.34 -24.45 -23.53
N SER A 58 18.52 -24.08 -23.03
CA SER A 58 18.68 -23.40 -21.74
C SER A 58 18.02 -22.01 -21.71
N VAL A 59 18.17 -21.24 -22.79
CA VAL A 59 17.52 -19.92 -22.95
C VAL A 59 16.00 -20.09 -23.02
N TYR A 60 15.51 -21.09 -23.75
CA TYR A 60 14.08 -21.40 -23.82
C TYR A 60 13.47 -21.70 -22.45
N ILE A 61 14.08 -22.62 -21.67
CA ILE A 61 13.61 -22.91 -20.31
C ILE A 61 13.62 -21.65 -19.46
N SER A 62 14.69 -20.84 -19.55
CA SER A 62 14.82 -19.60 -18.78
C SER A 62 13.71 -18.59 -19.13
N LEU A 63 13.32 -18.48 -20.41
CA LEU A 63 12.19 -17.64 -20.85
C LEU A 63 10.86 -18.14 -20.28
N VAL A 64 10.56 -19.44 -20.40
CA VAL A 64 9.29 -19.99 -19.92
C VAL A 64 9.19 -19.90 -18.39
N VAL A 65 10.27 -20.20 -17.66
CA VAL A 65 10.31 -20.10 -16.19
C VAL A 65 10.14 -18.66 -15.74
N SER A 66 10.85 -17.70 -16.34
CA SER A 66 10.72 -16.30 -15.94
C SER A 66 9.33 -15.73 -16.23
N LEU A 67 8.71 -16.10 -17.36
CA LEU A 67 7.35 -15.71 -17.74
C LEU A 67 6.28 -16.26 -16.78
N THR A 68 6.38 -17.55 -16.44
CA THR A 68 5.44 -18.22 -15.53
C THR A 68 5.56 -17.72 -14.10
N VAL A 69 6.79 -17.54 -13.60
CA VAL A 69 7.04 -17.03 -12.25
C VAL A 69 6.59 -15.58 -12.12
N SER A 70 6.89 -14.71 -13.11
CA SER A 70 6.43 -13.32 -13.08
C SER A 70 4.90 -13.23 -13.12
N PHE A 71 4.23 -14.07 -13.90
CA PHE A 71 2.77 -14.16 -13.92
C PHE A 71 2.21 -14.49 -12.54
N LEU A 72 2.73 -15.56 -11.92
CA LEU A 72 2.27 -16.00 -10.60
C LEU A 72 2.48 -14.92 -9.53
N VAL A 73 3.64 -14.27 -9.52
CA VAL A 73 3.94 -13.16 -8.58
C VAL A 73 2.92 -12.04 -8.75
N ASN A 74 2.59 -11.63 -9.98
CA ASN A 74 1.62 -10.57 -10.21
C ASN A 74 0.20 -10.95 -9.79
N VAL A 75 -0.23 -12.19 -10.02
CA VAL A 75 -1.53 -12.68 -9.52
C VAL A 75 -1.58 -12.61 -7.99
N ILE A 76 -0.53 -13.06 -7.30
CA ILE A 76 -0.42 -12.97 -5.84
C ILE A 76 -0.47 -11.50 -5.40
N MET A 77 0.22 -10.60 -6.10
CA MET A 77 0.20 -9.16 -5.78
C MET A 77 -1.19 -8.54 -5.95
N ILE A 78 -1.95 -8.89 -6.99
CA ILE A 78 -3.32 -8.40 -7.18
C ILE A 78 -4.21 -8.84 -6.02
N VAL A 79 -4.16 -10.12 -5.63
CA VAL A 79 -4.93 -10.63 -4.49
C VAL A 79 -4.52 -9.93 -3.19
N HIS A 80 -3.22 -9.72 -2.99
CA HIS A 80 -2.72 -9.00 -1.83
C HIS A 80 -3.19 -7.54 -1.82
N THR A 81 -3.24 -6.85 -2.95
CA THR A 81 -3.74 -5.46 -3.02
C THR A 81 -5.22 -5.35 -2.61
N LEU A 82 -6.05 -6.35 -2.94
CA LEU A 82 -7.44 -6.39 -2.50
C LEU A 82 -7.58 -6.54 -0.98
N ALA A 83 -6.77 -7.42 -0.38
CA ALA A 83 -6.74 -7.60 1.07
C ALA A 83 -6.20 -6.35 1.80
N SER A 84 -5.14 -5.75 1.26
CA SER A 84 -4.52 -4.51 1.75
C SER A 84 -5.52 -3.35 1.70
N TYR A 85 -6.22 -3.18 0.57
CA TYR A 85 -7.26 -2.16 0.39
C TYR A 85 -8.32 -2.21 1.50
N ARG A 86 -8.87 -3.40 1.79
CA ARG A 86 -9.89 -3.56 2.84
C ARG A 86 -9.34 -3.13 4.21
N THR A 87 -8.13 -3.55 4.53
CA THR A 87 -7.50 -3.24 5.83
C THR A 87 -7.24 -1.75 5.97
N LEU A 88 -6.73 -1.13 4.90
CA LEU A 88 -6.44 0.30 4.87
C LEU A 88 -7.72 1.14 4.96
N LEU A 89 -8.77 0.76 4.24
CA LEU A 89 -10.06 1.46 4.27
C LEU A 89 -10.71 1.37 5.66
N LEU A 90 -10.68 0.20 6.29
CA LEU A 90 -11.16 0.03 7.67
C LEU A 90 -10.33 0.81 8.70
N GLY A 91 -9.01 0.92 8.48
CA GLY A 91 -8.14 1.79 9.28
C GLY A 91 -8.50 3.27 9.11
N LEU A 92 -8.79 3.68 7.88
CA LEU A 92 -9.18 5.04 7.53
C LEU A 92 -10.53 5.43 8.15
N TYR A 93 -11.52 4.51 8.18
CA TYR A 93 -12.78 4.73 8.92
C TYR A 93 -12.58 4.93 10.43
N LYS A 94 -11.52 4.36 11.01
CA LYS A 94 -11.16 4.56 12.42
C LYS A 94 -10.36 5.85 12.66
N GLY A 95 -10.01 6.58 11.61
CA GLY A 95 -9.15 7.77 11.68
C GLY A 95 -7.65 7.46 11.73
N HIS A 96 -7.23 6.22 11.45
CA HIS A 96 -5.82 5.86 11.40
C HIS A 96 -5.21 6.21 10.05
N ASN A 97 -4.76 7.45 9.91
CA ASN A 97 -4.31 8.00 8.62
C ASN A 97 -2.78 7.95 8.42
N GLY A 98 -2.02 7.38 9.35
CA GLY A 98 -0.56 7.49 9.38
C GLY A 98 0.19 6.90 8.17
N HIS A 99 -0.47 6.02 7.41
CA HIS A 99 0.05 5.43 6.16
C HIS A 99 -0.18 6.31 4.92
N LEU A 100 -1.20 7.18 4.97
CA LEU A 100 -1.60 8.03 3.85
C LEU A 100 -0.99 9.42 3.99
N THR A 101 -0.86 10.12 2.87
CA THR A 101 -0.60 11.56 2.90
C THR A 101 -1.76 12.28 3.61
N PRO A 102 -1.49 13.16 4.59
CA PRO A 102 -2.53 13.88 5.30
C PRO A 102 -3.46 14.62 4.34
N LYS A 103 -4.77 14.55 4.58
CA LYS A 103 -5.78 15.24 3.74
C LYS A 103 -5.56 16.76 3.74
N GLU A 104 -5.09 17.30 4.85
CA GLU A 104 -4.88 18.74 5.08
C GLU A 104 -3.80 19.35 4.18
N GLU A 105 -2.87 18.53 3.67
CA GLU A 105 -1.79 19.00 2.78
C GLU A 105 -2.25 19.14 1.32
N LYS A 106 -3.44 18.64 0.97
CA LYS A 106 -3.91 18.55 -0.42
C LYS A 106 -5.23 19.26 -0.65
N SER A 107 -5.32 19.95 -1.79
CA SER A 107 -6.58 20.51 -2.28
C SER A 107 -7.58 19.39 -2.61
N ASN A 108 -8.86 19.65 -2.36
CA ASN A 108 -9.96 18.73 -2.71
C ASN A 108 -9.99 18.40 -4.22
N SER A 109 -9.60 19.36 -5.07
CA SER A 109 -9.51 19.12 -6.52
C SER A 109 -8.42 18.10 -6.86
N THR A 110 -7.26 18.20 -6.22
CA THR A 110 -6.14 17.26 -6.39
C THR A 110 -6.52 15.85 -5.94
N LEU A 111 -7.23 15.72 -4.81
CA LEU A 111 -7.72 14.43 -4.32
C LEU A 111 -8.69 13.76 -5.30
N LEU A 112 -9.62 14.55 -5.86
CA LEU A 112 -10.57 14.05 -6.86
C LEU A 112 -9.87 13.64 -8.16
N VAL A 113 -8.91 14.43 -8.63
CA VAL A 113 -8.08 14.08 -9.79
C VAL A 113 -7.31 12.79 -9.55
N GLY A 114 -6.73 12.61 -8.35
CA GLY A 114 -6.07 11.37 -7.95
C GLY A 114 -7.01 10.16 -8.04
N SER A 115 -8.24 10.29 -7.51
CA SER A 115 -9.26 9.25 -7.60
C SER A 115 -9.64 8.89 -9.03
N MET A 116 -9.71 9.86 -9.95
CA MET A 116 -9.99 9.60 -11.37
C MET A 116 -8.84 8.87 -12.07
N ARG A 117 -7.59 9.20 -11.72
CA ARG A 117 -6.39 8.60 -12.32
C ARG A 117 -6.11 7.18 -11.83
N TYR A 118 -6.47 6.88 -10.59
CA TYR A 118 -6.10 5.64 -9.91
C TYR A 118 -6.41 4.37 -10.72
N ALA A 119 -7.62 4.26 -11.30
CA ALA A 119 -8.02 3.05 -12.03
C ALA A 119 -7.11 2.77 -13.24
N GLY A 120 -6.78 3.79 -14.02
CA GLY A 120 -5.89 3.66 -15.17
C GLY A 120 -4.44 3.40 -14.76
N TYR A 121 -3.97 4.11 -13.73
CA TYR A 121 -2.60 3.94 -13.22
C TYR A 121 -2.40 2.53 -12.66
N GLN A 122 -3.35 2.00 -11.88
CA GLN A 122 -3.22 0.64 -11.33
C GLN A 122 -3.07 -0.41 -12.44
N VAL A 123 -3.87 -0.34 -13.49
CA VAL A 123 -3.78 -1.29 -14.62
C VAL A 123 -2.44 -1.14 -15.36
N ALA A 124 -2.01 0.10 -15.64
CA ALA A 124 -0.77 0.38 -16.35
C ALA A 124 0.48 -0.05 -15.55
N TYR A 125 0.51 0.22 -14.25
CA TYR A 125 1.63 -0.16 -13.37
C TYR A 125 1.72 -1.67 -13.19
N VAL A 126 0.59 -2.37 -13.17
CA VAL A 126 0.57 -3.82 -13.16
C VAL A 126 1.15 -4.40 -14.46
N ALA A 127 0.81 -3.83 -15.61
CA ALA A 127 1.37 -4.25 -16.91
C ALA A 127 2.89 -4.00 -17.01
N TRP A 128 3.35 -2.80 -16.67
CA TRP A 128 4.77 -2.46 -16.65
C TRP A 128 5.55 -3.25 -15.59
N GLY A 129 4.96 -3.44 -14.42
CA GLY A 129 5.50 -4.24 -13.35
C GLY A 129 5.71 -5.69 -13.78
N TYR A 130 4.74 -6.29 -14.45
CA TYR A 130 4.89 -7.63 -15.04
C TYR A 130 6.06 -7.69 -16.03
N PHE A 131 6.16 -6.73 -16.96
CA PHE A 131 7.23 -6.70 -17.95
C PHE A 131 8.63 -6.54 -17.33
N ILE A 132 8.78 -5.62 -16.38
CA ILE A 132 10.06 -5.38 -15.68
C ILE A 132 10.45 -6.60 -14.83
N GLN A 133 9.50 -7.20 -14.12
CA GLN A 133 9.75 -8.40 -13.33
C GLN A 133 10.14 -9.59 -14.21
N PHE A 134 9.48 -9.76 -15.35
CA PHE A 134 9.87 -10.75 -16.35
C PHE A 134 11.31 -10.55 -16.81
N LEU A 135 11.70 -9.32 -17.19
CA LEU A 135 13.07 -9.04 -17.66
C LEU A 135 14.12 -9.32 -16.58
N ILE A 136 13.87 -8.90 -15.34
CA ILE A 136 14.80 -9.14 -14.22
C ILE A 136 14.91 -10.64 -13.93
N LEU A 137 13.79 -11.35 -13.85
CA LEU A 137 13.77 -12.79 -13.60
C LEU A 137 14.43 -13.55 -14.76
N PHE A 138 14.29 -13.09 -15.99
CA PHE A 138 14.93 -13.69 -17.16
C PHE A 138 16.45 -13.56 -17.11
N ILE A 139 16.98 -12.37 -16.77
CA ILE A 139 18.42 -12.16 -16.58
C ILE A 139 18.95 -13.07 -15.46
N VAL A 140 18.24 -13.14 -14.33
CA VAL A 140 18.61 -14.02 -13.21
C VAL A 140 18.55 -15.49 -13.63
N ALA A 141 17.53 -15.91 -14.39
CA ALA A 141 17.39 -17.27 -14.86
C ALA A 141 18.52 -17.67 -15.82
N ILE A 142 18.92 -16.81 -16.77
CA ILE A 142 20.07 -17.08 -17.64
C ILE A 142 21.35 -17.23 -16.83
N VAL A 143 21.61 -16.31 -15.89
CA VAL A 143 22.82 -16.38 -15.06
C VAL A 143 22.86 -17.68 -14.26
N LEU A 144 21.73 -18.08 -13.67
CA LEU A 144 21.61 -19.36 -12.97
C LEU A 144 21.79 -20.56 -13.90
N ALA A 145 21.22 -20.49 -15.10
CA ALA A 145 21.34 -21.56 -16.08
C ALA A 145 22.81 -21.74 -16.51
N VAL A 146 23.52 -20.66 -16.84
CA VAL A 146 24.96 -20.70 -17.15
C VAL A 146 25.77 -21.28 -15.98
N ILE A 147 25.48 -20.88 -14.75
CA ILE A 147 26.13 -21.42 -13.55
C ILE A 147 25.90 -22.93 -13.44
N ILE A 148 24.66 -23.40 -13.62
CA ILE A 148 24.31 -24.83 -13.54
C ILE A 148 25.06 -25.62 -14.62
N ILE A 149 25.11 -25.11 -15.85
CA ILE A 149 25.81 -25.74 -16.96
C ILE A 149 27.31 -25.87 -16.66
N LEU A 150 27.94 -24.81 -16.16
CA LEU A 150 29.34 -24.83 -15.78
C LEU A 150 29.63 -25.84 -14.65
N VAL A 151 28.72 -25.96 -13.68
CA VAL A 151 28.84 -26.93 -12.59
C VAL A 151 28.72 -28.37 -13.09
N ILE A 152 27.76 -28.66 -13.96
CA ILE A 152 27.56 -30.00 -14.55
C ILE A 152 28.78 -30.41 -15.38
N ASN A 153 29.35 -29.48 -16.15
CA ASN A 153 30.54 -29.72 -16.98
C ASN A 153 31.85 -29.81 -16.18
N GLY A 154 31.79 -29.85 -14.85
CA GLY A 154 32.96 -30.03 -14.00
C GLY A 154 33.80 -28.76 -13.79
N PHE A 155 33.43 -27.61 -14.36
CA PHE A 155 34.08 -26.32 -14.12
C PHE A 155 33.64 -25.66 -12.80
N HIS A 156 33.53 -26.47 -11.73
CA HIS A 156 33.18 -25.97 -10.40
C HIS A 156 34.37 -25.32 -9.68
N GLY A 157 35.61 -25.53 -10.16
CA GLY A 157 36.83 -25.04 -9.50
C GLY A 157 36.81 -23.53 -9.22
N TRP A 158 36.34 -22.72 -10.17
CA TRP A 158 36.23 -21.26 -9.97
C TRP A 158 35.17 -20.88 -8.92
N LEU A 159 33.98 -21.50 -8.95
CA LEU A 159 32.91 -21.28 -7.97
C LEU A 159 33.31 -21.72 -6.56
N VAL A 160 33.92 -22.91 -6.45
CA VAL A 160 34.42 -23.43 -5.18
C VAL A 160 35.54 -22.54 -4.64
N THR A 161 36.42 -22.02 -5.49
CA THR A 161 37.47 -21.07 -5.08
C THR A 161 36.87 -19.76 -4.55
N ILE A 162 35.88 -19.20 -5.25
CA ILE A 162 35.17 -17.99 -4.80
C ILE A 162 34.47 -18.26 -3.46
N LEU A 163 33.74 -19.36 -3.35
CA LEU A 163 33.03 -19.73 -2.14
C LEU A 163 34.01 -19.93 -0.98
N HIS A 164 35.13 -20.63 -1.23
CA HIS A 164 36.21 -20.87 -0.27
C HIS A 164 36.84 -19.57 0.24
N ASN A 165 36.94 -18.55 -0.61
CA ASN A 165 37.50 -17.25 -0.23
C ASN A 165 36.49 -16.34 0.47
N LEU A 166 35.20 -16.46 0.13
CA LEU A 166 34.14 -15.59 0.67
C LEU A 166 33.57 -16.09 2.00
N TRP A 167 33.45 -17.41 2.23
CA TRP A 167 32.83 -17.94 3.44
C TRP A 167 33.51 -17.51 4.75
N PRO A 168 34.85 -17.37 4.87
CA PRO A 168 35.48 -16.93 6.13
C PRO A 168 35.17 -15.46 6.41
N VAL A 169 35.04 -14.64 5.37
CA VAL A 169 34.68 -13.22 5.47
C VAL A 169 33.24 -13.08 5.97
N LEU A 170 32.31 -13.84 5.39
CA LEU A 170 30.91 -13.85 5.83
C LEU A 170 30.76 -14.41 7.26
N LEU A 171 31.48 -15.49 7.58
CA LEU A 171 31.45 -16.11 8.90
C LEU A 171 32.03 -15.18 9.97
N SER A 172 33.19 -14.58 9.73
CA SER A 172 33.78 -13.62 10.67
C SER A 172 32.85 -12.42 10.89
N SER A 173 32.21 -11.91 9.83
CA SER A 173 31.18 -10.86 9.91
C SER A 173 30.02 -11.22 10.83
N LEU A 174 29.51 -12.44 10.69
CA LEU A 174 28.45 -12.96 11.54
C LEU A 174 28.91 -13.09 13.00
N VAL A 175 30.09 -13.68 13.23
CA VAL A 175 30.66 -13.90 14.57
C VAL A 175 30.85 -12.58 15.30
N VAL A 176 31.41 -11.55 14.66
CA VAL A 176 31.62 -10.26 15.31
C VAL A 176 30.29 -9.56 15.62
N ASN A 177 29.30 -9.60 14.72
CA ASN A 177 27.97 -9.05 15.00
C ASN A 177 27.30 -9.74 16.21
N ILE A 178 27.39 -11.08 16.29
CA ILE A 178 26.86 -11.85 17.41
C ILE A 178 27.62 -11.50 18.70
N THR A 179 28.95 -11.44 18.63
CA THR A 179 29.81 -11.13 19.78
C THR A 179 29.51 -9.73 20.33
N GLN A 180 29.41 -8.72 19.46
CA GLN A 180 29.03 -7.37 19.84
C GLN A 180 27.65 -7.36 20.52
N LYS A 181 26.66 -8.08 19.99
CA LYS A 181 25.32 -8.18 20.60
C LYS A 181 25.38 -8.83 22.00
N ILE A 182 26.13 -9.91 22.15
CA ILE A 182 26.30 -10.62 23.43
C ILE A 182 26.99 -9.70 24.45
N VAL A 183 28.12 -9.11 24.11
CA VAL A 183 28.88 -8.21 25.00
C VAL A 183 28.03 -6.99 25.40
N CYS A 184 27.32 -6.38 24.46
CA CYS A 184 26.40 -5.28 24.78
C CYS A 184 25.30 -5.70 25.75
N THR A 185 24.73 -6.89 25.58
CA THR A 185 23.62 -7.38 26.42
C THR A 185 24.09 -7.71 27.84
N PHE A 186 25.21 -8.43 27.98
CA PHE A 186 25.63 -8.97 29.28
C PHE A 186 26.63 -8.08 30.03
N ALA A 187 27.47 -7.31 29.33
CA ALA A 187 28.55 -6.56 29.95
C ALA A 187 28.30 -5.04 30.03
N PHE A 188 27.50 -4.47 29.10
CA PHE A 188 27.33 -3.02 29.01
C PHE A 188 25.94 -2.51 29.39
N LEU A 189 24.86 -3.23 29.06
CA LEU A 189 23.51 -2.82 29.42
C LEU A 189 23.12 -3.24 30.84
N GLN A 190 22.49 -2.33 31.57
CA GLN A 190 21.87 -2.62 32.86
C GLN A 190 20.72 -3.62 32.71
N GLN A 191 20.58 -4.51 33.69
CA GLN A 191 19.52 -5.52 33.76
C GLN A 191 19.42 -6.40 32.50
N ASN A 192 20.55 -6.72 31.85
CA ASN A 192 20.62 -7.55 30.64
C ASN A 192 19.72 -7.08 29.48
N GLY A 193 19.57 -5.76 29.30
CA GLY A 193 18.86 -5.21 28.16
C GLY A 193 17.44 -4.69 28.42
N LYS A 194 16.94 -4.76 29.65
CA LYS A 194 15.59 -4.27 30.00
C LYS A 194 15.47 -2.75 29.99
N VAL A 195 16.57 -2.05 30.27
CA VAL A 195 16.65 -0.59 30.24
C VAL A 195 17.85 -0.17 29.41
N LEU A 196 17.67 0.87 28.59
CA LEU A 196 18.74 1.47 27.79
C LEU A 196 19.60 2.38 28.67
N ALA A 197 20.33 1.77 29.60
CA ALA A 197 21.28 2.44 30.48
C ALA A 197 22.59 1.66 30.49
N ILE A 198 23.70 2.38 30.36
CA ILE A 198 25.05 1.81 30.27
C ILE A 198 25.63 1.76 31.68
N ASP A 199 26.16 0.60 32.07
CA ASP A 199 26.79 0.41 33.37
C ASP A 199 28.28 0.80 33.32
N ASN A 200 29.12 -0.02 32.68
CA ASN A 200 30.55 0.22 32.58
C ASN A 200 30.94 1.09 31.36
N ARG A 201 30.64 2.39 31.46
CA ARG A 201 30.83 3.35 30.37
C ARG A 201 32.27 3.45 29.84
N ARG A 202 33.29 3.30 30.69
CA ARG A 202 34.71 3.41 30.28
C ARG A 202 35.12 2.25 29.37
N VAL A 203 34.81 1.01 29.78
CA VAL A 203 35.13 -0.19 28.99
C VAL A 203 34.34 -0.23 27.70
N PHE A 204 33.09 0.25 27.71
CA PHE A 204 32.30 0.41 26.50
C PHE A 204 33.03 1.26 25.45
N PHE A 205 33.58 2.43 25.82
CA PHE A 205 34.32 3.27 24.87
C PHE A 205 35.59 2.60 24.32
N VAL A 206 36.31 1.84 25.13
CA VAL A 206 37.49 1.08 24.68
C VAL A 206 37.09 0.01 23.67
N VAL A 207 36.02 -0.75 23.94
CA VAL A 207 35.52 -1.77 23.02
C VAL A 207 34.99 -1.16 21.72
N VAL A 208 34.29 -0.03 21.80
CA VAL A 208 33.84 0.71 20.61
C VAL A 208 35.04 1.16 19.76
N TYR A 209 36.11 1.65 20.39
CA TYR A 209 37.33 2.07 19.68
C TYR A 209 37.99 0.91 18.92
N PHE A 210 38.16 -0.26 19.55
CA PHE A 210 38.73 -1.43 18.87
C PHE A 210 37.80 -1.99 17.79
N MET A 211 36.50 -2.04 18.04
CA MET A 211 35.50 -2.54 17.08
C MET A 211 35.25 -1.58 15.91
N PHE A 212 35.66 -0.31 16.02
CA PHE A 212 35.46 0.71 15.01
C PHE A 212 36.00 0.28 13.63
N PHE A 213 37.24 -0.21 13.57
CA PHE A 213 37.85 -0.67 12.32
C PHE A 213 37.05 -1.81 11.67
N TYR A 214 36.59 -2.76 12.47
CA TYR A 214 35.78 -3.88 11.97
C TYR A 214 34.43 -3.41 11.44
N ASN A 215 33.80 -2.47 12.15
CA ASN A 215 32.50 -1.91 11.78
C ASN A 215 32.56 -1.09 10.48
N ILE A 216 33.71 -0.52 10.11
CA ILE A 216 33.91 0.12 8.80
C ILE A 216 33.71 -0.92 7.68
N PHE A 217 34.37 -2.08 7.77
CA PHE A 217 34.24 -3.13 6.76
C PHE A 217 32.82 -3.70 6.69
N LEU A 218 32.20 -3.96 7.85
CA LEU A 218 30.78 -4.35 7.91
C LEU A 218 29.86 -3.30 7.27
N GLY A 219 30.15 -2.01 7.51
CA GLY A 219 29.41 -0.89 6.94
C GLY A 219 29.45 -0.86 5.42
N LEU A 220 30.62 -1.13 4.81
CA LEU A 220 30.78 -1.22 3.36
C LEU A 220 29.91 -2.33 2.76
N VAL A 221 29.97 -3.54 3.33
CA VAL A 221 29.15 -4.68 2.88
C VAL A 221 27.66 -4.40 3.09
N SER A 222 27.28 -3.83 4.25
CA SER A 222 25.89 -3.46 4.54
C SER A 222 25.36 -2.40 3.56
N CYS A 223 26.20 -1.47 3.10
CA CYS A 223 25.82 -0.49 2.09
C CYS A 223 25.53 -1.16 0.74
N LEU A 224 26.36 -2.10 0.30
CA LEU A 224 26.09 -2.87 -0.91
C LEU A 224 24.79 -3.68 -0.79
N LEU A 225 24.59 -4.35 0.35
CA LEU A 225 23.35 -5.08 0.62
C LEU A 225 22.11 -4.17 0.65
N ARG A 226 22.25 -2.90 1.04
CA ARG A 226 21.14 -1.92 0.98
C ARG A 226 20.69 -1.70 -0.45
N ILE A 227 21.62 -1.57 -1.40
CA ILE A 227 21.31 -1.37 -2.82
C ILE A 227 20.60 -2.60 -3.38
N ILE A 228 21.14 -3.80 -3.10
CA ILE A 228 20.55 -5.07 -3.57
C ILE A 228 19.12 -5.24 -3.02
N LYS A 229 18.91 -5.03 -1.71
CA LYS A 229 17.58 -5.10 -1.11
C LYS A 229 16.62 -4.09 -1.73
N ALA A 230 17.08 -2.86 -1.99
CA ALA A 230 16.26 -1.84 -2.63
C ALA A 230 15.86 -2.22 -4.06
N MET A 231 16.77 -2.80 -4.86
CA MET A 231 16.45 -3.29 -6.20
C MET A 231 15.44 -4.43 -6.17
N VAL A 232 15.65 -5.44 -5.30
CA VAL A 232 14.75 -6.60 -5.19
C VAL A 232 13.36 -6.18 -4.70
N LEU A 233 13.29 -5.42 -3.60
CA LEU A 233 12.00 -4.96 -3.08
C LEU A 233 11.34 -4.00 -4.05
N GLY A 234 12.09 -3.07 -4.65
CA GLY A 234 11.57 -2.14 -5.66
C GLY A 234 10.96 -2.84 -6.86
N ALA A 235 11.63 -3.86 -7.41
CA ALA A 235 11.12 -4.65 -8.52
C ALA A 235 9.87 -5.47 -8.16
N LEU A 236 9.87 -6.11 -6.98
CA LEU A 236 8.75 -6.94 -6.51
C LEU A 236 7.49 -6.09 -6.26
N PHE A 237 7.68 -4.88 -5.75
CA PHE A 237 6.60 -4.00 -5.34
C PHE A 237 6.15 -2.99 -6.40
N LEU A 238 6.87 -2.87 -7.52
CA LEU A 238 6.54 -1.95 -8.61
C LEU A 238 5.09 -2.02 -9.13
N PRO A 239 4.43 -3.20 -9.25
CA PRO A 239 3.03 -3.30 -9.67
C PRO A 239 2.01 -2.69 -8.69
N ARG A 240 2.42 -2.42 -7.45
CA ARG A 240 1.52 -2.05 -6.36
C ARG A 240 1.56 -0.55 -6.11
N LEU A 241 0.38 0.07 -6.07
CA LEU A 241 0.22 1.50 -5.76
C LEU A 241 -0.14 1.77 -4.30
N ASP A 242 -0.32 0.74 -3.48
CA ASP A 242 -0.74 0.90 -2.08
C ASP A 242 0.40 1.38 -1.15
N HIS A 243 1.62 1.39 -1.65
CA HIS A 243 2.79 1.93 -1.00
C HIS A 243 3.71 2.59 -2.03
N SER A 244 4.44 3.59 -1.59
CA SER A 244 5.43 4.24 -2.45
C SER A 244 6.75 3.48 -2.41
N THR A 245 7.38 3.36 -3.59
CA THR A 245 8.76 2.86 -3.71
C THR A 245 9.79 3.89 -3.23
N LEU A 246 9.38 5.15 -3.10
CA LEU A 246 10.22 6.25 -2.67
C LEU A 246 10.28 6.36 -1.13
N PRO A 247 11.36 6.96 -0.57
CA PRO A 247 11.44 7.25 0.84
C PRO A 247 10.28 8.12 1.33
N ARG A 248 9.87 7.98 2.59
CA ARG A 248 8.68 8.67 3.17
C ARG A 248 8.62 10.17 2.88
N LYS A 249 9.76 10.87 2.91
CA LYS A 249 9.82 12.33 2.63
C LYS A 249 9.64 12.69 1.16
N PHE A 250 9.85 11.76 0.24
CA PHE A 250 9.76 11.93 -1.21
C PHE A 250 8.53 11.24 -1.81
N GLN A 251 7.58 10.79 -0.99
CA GLN A 251 6.34 10.16 -1.47
C GLN A 251 5.48 11.08 -2.34
N TRP A 252 5.62 12.40 -2.20
CA TRP A 252 4.93 13.37 -3.04
C TRP A 252 5.38 13.32 -4.52
N PHE A 253 6.56 12.76 -4.78
CA PHE A 253 7.12 12.59 -6.13
C PHE A 253 6.70 11.26 -6.78
N ASP A 254 5.85 10.47 -6.11
CA ASP A 254 5.28 9.24 -6.64
C ASP A 254 3.83 9.47 -7.11
N PRO A 255 3.59 9.65 -8.42
CA PRO A 255 2.25 9.92 -8.94
C PRO A 255 1.32 8.70 -8.80
N GLY A 256 1.88 7.48 -8.76
CA GLY A 256 1.13 6.27 -8.55
C GLY A 256 0.54 6.22 -7.14
N PHE A 257 1.39 6.38 -6.12
CA PHE A 257 0.96 6.44 -4.73
C PHE A 257 0.07 7.66 -4.43
N ASP A 258 0.34 8.81 -5.06
CA ASP A 258 -0.51 10.00 -4.95
C ASP A 258 -1.94 9.73 -5.43
N SER A 259 -2.10 9.07 -6.58
CA SER A 259 -3.40 8.72 -7.12
C SER A 259 -4.17 7.76 -6.20
N PHE A 260 -3.48 6.79 -5.59
CA PHE A 260 -4.04 5.88 -4.60
C PHE A 260 -4.49 6.62 -3.33
N CYS A 261 -3.70 7.58 -2.83
CA CYS A 261 -4.10 8.41 -1.70
C CYS A 261 -5.38 9.21 -1.99
N GLY A 262 -5.46 9.83 -3.17
CA GLY A 262 -6.65 10.55 -3.63
C GLY A 262 -7.88 9.65 -3.67
N PHE A 263 -7.74 8.47 -4.28
CA PHE A 263 -8.79 7.45 -4.33
C PHE A 263 -9.28 7.05 -2.92
N MET A 264 -8.37 6.74 -1.99
CA MET A 264 -8.73 6.33 -0.63
C MET A 264 -9.47 7.43 0.15
N HIS A 265 -9.06 8.69 0.01
CA HIS A 265 -9.73 9.81 0.69
C HIS A 265 -11.12 10.08 0.11
N VAL A 266 -11.30 9.97 -1.20
CA VAL A 266 -12.60 10.13 -1.87
C VAL A 266 -13.54 8.99 -1.48
N GLU A 267 -13.07 7.74 -1.51
CA GLU A 267 -13.84 6.58 -1.03
C GLU A 267 -14.29 6.79 0.41
N ASN A 268 -13.36 7.09 1.33
CA ASN A 268 -13.71 7.31 2.73
C ASN A 268 -14.75 8.42 2.94
N ALA A 269 -14.67 9.51 2.18
CA ALA A 269 -15.61 10.62 2.29
C ALA A 269 -17.03 10.25 1.85
N HIS A 270 -17.18 9.37 0.85
CA HIS A 270 -18.49 9.04 0.27
C HIS A 270 -19.06 7.70 0.73
N THR A 271 -18.23 6.75 1.14
CA THR A 271 -18.65 5.39 1.51
C THR A 271 -18.54 5.09 3.01
N HIS A 272 -18.40 6.13 3.85
CA HIS A 272 -18.30 5.96 5.31
C HIS A 272 -19.55 5.25 5.90
N PRO A 273 -19.42 4.02 6.43
CA PRO A 273 -20.57 3.19 6.77
C PRO A 273 -21.42 3.78 7.91
N VAL A 274 -20.80 4.46 8.89
CA VAL A 274 -21.53 5.10 9.99
C VAL A 274 -22.40 6.28 9.51
N VAL A 275 -21.92 7.04 8.52
CA VAL A 275 -22.66 8.20 8.00
C VAL A 275 -23.81 7.71 7.13
N LEU A 276 -23.55 6.72 6.27
CA LEU A 276 -24.59 6.12 5.43
C LEU A 276 -25.69 5.48 6.26
N THR A 277 -25.35 4.69 7.28
CA THR A 277 -26.34 4.10 8.18
C THR A 277 -27.13 5.15 8.96
N PHE A 278 -26.50 6.22 9.44
CA PHE A 278 -27.19 7.34 10.07
C PHE A 278 -28.20 8.00 9.11
N ILE A 279 -27.80 8.28 7.87
CA ILE A 279 -28.69 8.86 6.86
C ILE A 279 -29.86 7.92 6.55
N SER A 280 -29.61 6.61 6.40
CA SER A 280 -30.66 5.62 6.16
C SER A 280 -31.67 5.55 7.32
N LEU A 281 -31.21 5.62 8.57
CA LEU A 281 -32.09 5.67 9.75
C LEU A 281 -32.95 6.94 9.75
N VAL A 282 -32.34 8.10 9.47
CA VAL A 282 -33.07 9.37 9.39
C VAL A 282 -34.10 9.35 8.25
N GLN A 283 -33.75 8.81 7.09
CA GLN A 283 -34.66 8.69 5.96
C GLN A 283 -35.84 7.75 6.27
N ALA A 284 -35.58 6.60 6.89
CA ALA A 284 -36.62 5.65 7.30
C ALA A 284 -37.65 6.31 8.23
N GLU A 285 -37.19 7.04 9.24
CA GLU A 285 -38.03 7.80 10.18
C GLU A 285 -38.87 8.88 9.50
N ILE A 286 -38.29 9.61 8.53
CA ILE A 286 -39.02 10.63 7.77
C ILE A 286 -40.12 9.98 6.91
N ILE A 287 -39.81 8.86 6.25
CA ILE A 287 -40.76 8.13 5.41
C ILE A 287 -41.90 7.57 6.27
N GLU A 288 -41.60 6.99 7.43
CA GLU A 288 -42.60 6.46 8.36
C GLU A 288 -43.53 7.55 8.86
N LYS A 289 -42.98 8.70 9.29
CA LYS A 289 -43.79 9.86 9.69
C LYS A 289 -44.69 10.36 8.57
N LYS A 290 -44.19 10.43 7.32
CA LYS A 290 -45.00 10.79 6.16
C LYS A 290 -46.10 9.77 5.88
N ARG A 291 -45.86 8.47 6.10
CA ARG A 291 -46.86 7.41 5.94
C ARG A 291 -47.96 7.53 6.99
N LEU A 292 -47.61 7.74 8.26
CA LEU A 292 -48.57 7.92 9.36
C LEU A 292 -49.45 9.16 9.13
N VAL A 293 -48.87 10.29 8.71
CA VAL A 293 -49.64 11.49 8.37
C VAL A 293 -50.60 11.22 7.22
N ARG A 294 -50.16 10.51 6.18
CA ARG A 294 -50.99 10.16 5.01
C ARG A 294 -52.16 9.26 5.39
N ASN A 295 -51.91 8.21 6.18
CA ASN A 295 -52.95 7.28 6.62
C ASN A 295 -54.00 7.99 7.49
N ASN A 296 -53.56 8.81 8.45
CA ASN A 296 -54.47 9.61 9.27
C ASN A 296 -55.27 10.62 8.43
N SER A 297 -54.69 11.16 7.35
CA SER A 297 -55.44 12.05 6.46
C SER A 297 -56.48 11.33 5.59
N LEU A 298 -56.29 10.05 5.27
CA LEU A 298 -57.27 9.24 4.53
C LEU A 298 -58.43 8.82 5.44
N GLU A 299 -58.14 8.35 6.65
CA GLU A 299 -59.17 8.00 7.65
C GLU A 299 -60.00 9.20 8.11
N GLY A 300 -59.41 10.40 8.15
CA GLY A 300 -60.11 11.64 8.48
C GLY A 300 -61.10 12.12 7.40
N VAL A 301 -60.93 11.70 6.15
CA VAL A 301 -61.84 12.04 5.04
C VAL A 301 -63.06 11.10 5.03
N GLU A 302 -62.89 9.82 5.38
CA GLU A 302 -64.02 8.87 5.49
C GLU A 302 -64.94 9.16 6.68
N ASN A 303 -64.42 9.71 7.78
CA ASN A 303 -65.18 9.87 9.04
C ASN A 303 -65.70 11.30 9.32
N GLY A 304 -65.62 12.23 8.37
CA GLY A 304 -66.26 13.57 8.47
C GLY A 304 -65.87 14.42 9.68
N THR A 305 -64.76 14.11 10.36
CA THR A 305 -64.35 14.75 11.61
C THR A 305 -63.15 15.67 11.38
N MET A 306 -63.24 16.94 11.79
CA MET A 306 -62.14 17.91 11.65
C MET A 306 -60.86 17.39 12.31
N MET A 307 -59.78 17.36 11.52
CA MET A 307 -58.48 16.81 11.89
C MET A 307 -57.90 17.46 13.15
N MET A 308 -57.92 16.74 14.26
CA MET A 308 -57.15 17.09 15.45
C MET A 308 -55.66 16.81 15.15
N LYS A 309 -54.84 17.86 15.01
CA LYS A 309 -53.39 17.71 14.78
C LYS A 309 -52.80 16.78 15.86
N PRO A 310 -51.99 15.77 15.49
CA PRO A 310 -51.43 14.86 16.46
C PRO A 310 -50.59 15.64 17.47
N LYS A 311 -50.98 15.61 18.76
CA LYS A 311 -50.19 16.17 19.86
C LYS A 311 -48.83 15.47 19.85
N ARG A 312 -47.75 16.20 19.60
CA ARG A 312 -46.39 15.68 19.75
C ARG A 312 -46.27 15.12 21.19
N PRO A 313 -45.82 13.88 21.40
CA PRO A 313 -45.75 13.31 22.73
C PRO A 313 -44.75 14.10 23.58
N ILE A 314 -45.28 14.81 24.59
CA ILE A 314 -44.58 15.70 25.53
C ILE A 314 -43.39 14.99 26.23
N ASN A 315 -43.39 13.66 26.28
CA ASN A 315 -42.34 12.85 26.90
C ASN A 315 -41.12 12.52 26.03
N THR A 316 -41.08 12.92 24.76
CA THR A 316 -39.91 12.63 23.90
C THR A 316 -38.71 13.47 24.27
N VAL A 317 -38.90 14.78 24.51
CA VAL A 317 -37.83 15.71 24.86
C VAL A 317 -37.14 15.31 26.17
N ALA A 318 -37.93 15.01 27.21
CA ALA A 318 -37.40 14.55 28.49
C ALA A 318 -36.59 13.25 28.33
N ARG A 319 -37.08 12.27 27.55
CA ARG A 319 -36.34 11.03 27.27
C ARG A 319 -35.00 11.29 26.56
N PHE A 320 -34.96 12.21 25.59
CA PHE A 320 -33.72 12.59 24.92
C PHE A 320 -32.73 13.27 25.88
N GLN A 321 -33.21 14.14 26.76
CA GLN A 321 -32.37 14.79 27.79
C GLN A 321 -31.76 13.76 28.74
N TRP A 322 -32.54 12.79 29.21
CA TRP A 322 -32.01 11.70 30.06
C TRP A 322 -31.01 10.80 29.32
N LYS A 323 -31.28 10.43 28.07
CA LYS A 323 -30.33 9.66 27.25
C LYS A 323 -29.03 10.43 27.02
N LEU A 324 -29.11 11.73 26.77
CA LEU A 324 -27.94 12.59 26.62
C LEU A 324 -27.13 12.66 27.92
N ALA A 325 -27.78 12.91 29.06
CA ALA A 325 -27.14 12.96 30.36
C ALA A 325 -26.42 11.62 30.66
N TYR A 326 -27.08 10.50 30.42
CA TYR A 326 -26.48 9.17 30.57
C TYR A 326 -25.21 8.98 29.72
N THR A 327 -25.24 9.36 28.44
CA THR A 327 -24.07 9.26 27.55
C THR A 327 -22.92 10.15 28.01
N LEU A 328 -23.20 11.38 28.46
CA LEU A 328 -22.18 12.32 28.94
C LEU A 328 -21.53 11.86 30.24
N ILE A 329 -22.31 11.31 31.18
CA ILE A 329 -21.79 10.77 32.44
C ILE A 329 -20.85 9.59 32.18
N LYS A 330 -21.19 8.73 31.22
CA LYS A 330 -20.35 7.57 30.85
C LYS A 330 -19.12 7.94 30.00
N ASN A 331 -19.12 9.11 29.35
CA ASN A 331 -18.05 9.54 28.45
C ASN A 331 -17.60 10.98 28.80
N PRO A 332 -16.77 11.16 29.84
CA PRO A 332 -16.42 12.51 30.34
C PRO A 332 -15.66 13.36 29.33
N GLN A 333 -14.88 12.74 28.43
CA GLN A 333 -14.17 13.44 27.35
C GLN A 333 -15.15 14.16 26.40
N LEU A 334 -16.31 13.56 26.11
CA LEU A 334 -17.33 14.16 25.25
C LEU A 334 -18.02 15.36 25.91
N PHE A 335 -18.08 15.41 27.24
CA PHE A 335 -18.61 16.54 27.96
C PHE A 335 -17.77 17.80 27.73
N ILE A 336 -16.44 17.66 27.85
CA ILE A 336 -15.50 18.77 27.63
C ILE A 336 -15.60 19.25 26.18
N GLN A 337 -15.49 18.34 25.21
CA GLN A 337 -15.58 18.66 23.78
C GLN A 337 -16.92 19.32 23.42
N ARG A 338 -18.03 18.85 23.99
CA ARG A 338 -19.35 19.46 23.76
C ARG A 338 -19.43 20.87 24.34
N LYS A 339 -18.88 21.11 25.53
CA LYS A 339 -18.84 22.44 26.14
C LYS A 339 -18.05 23.40 25.24
N ASP A 340 -16.88 22.98 24.78
CA ASP A 340 -16.03 23.77 23.90
C ASP A 340 -16.72 24.08 22.56
N ALA A 341 -17.33 23.08 21.93
CA ALA A 341 -18.09 23.25 20.70
C ALA A 341 -19.28 24.20 20.89
N MET A 342 -20.00 24.12 22.01
CA MET A 342 -21.08 25.07 22.30
C MET A 342 -20.55 26.49 22.50
N MET A 343 -19.43 26.68 23.20
CA MET A 343 -18.80 28.00 23.35
C MET A 343 -18.39 28.59 21.99
N GLN A 344 -17.84 27.77 21.09
CA GLN A 344 -17.52 28.20 19.72
C GLN A 344 -18.77 28.66 18.96
N ILE A 345 -19.87 27.89 19.04
CA ILE A 345 -21.14 28.25 18.40
C ILE A 345 -21.69 29.57 18.96
N PHE A 346 -21.64 29.78 20.28
CA PHE A 346 -22.09 31.05 20.88
C PHE A 346 -21.25 32.22 20.40
N LYS A 347 -19.92 32.09 20.41
CA LYS A 347 -19.00 33.12 19.93
C LYS A 347 -19.24 33.45 18.46
N GLN A 348 -19.53 32.46 17.62
CA GLN A 348 -19.80 32.68 16.20
C GLN A 348 -21.12 33.42 15.97
N ARG A 349 -22.16 33.12 16.76
CA ARG A 349 -23.43 33.86 16.71
C ARG A 349 -23.30 35.30 17.19
N GLU A 350 -22.47 35.57 18.19
CA GLU A 350 -22.18 36.93 18.62
C GLU A 350 -21.48 37.73 17.52
N ILE A 351 -20.51 37.13 16.81
CA ILE A 351 -19.85 37.76 15.66
C ILE A 351 -20.85 38.03 14.54
N GLU A 352 -21.71 37.06 14.20
CA GLU A 352 -22.75 37.23 13.17
C GLU A 352 -23.73 38.36 13.54
N ALA A 353 -24.17 38.44 14.80
CA ALA A 353 -25.06 39.51 15.26
C ALA A 353 -24.39 40.89 15.24
N ASP A 354 -23.10 40.98 15.55
CA ASP A 354 -22.31 42.23 15.51
C ASP A 354 -21.98 42.68 14.06
N VAL A 355 -21.92 41.75 13.11
CA VAL A 355 -21.85 42.08 11.67
C VAL A 355 -23.19 42.61 11.17
N ASP A 356 -24.29 42.00 11.59
CA ASP A 356 -25.64 42.41 11.20
C ASP A 356 -25.99 43.80 11.76
N ASP A 357 -25.67 44.09 13.04
CA ASP A 357 -25.89 45.43 13.63
C ASP A 357 -25.02 46.51 12.96
N ARG A 358 -23.79 46.17 12.54
CA ARG A 358 -22.95 47.08 11.76
C ARG A 358 -23.50 47.36 10.36
N ASN A 359 -23.99 46.33 9.67
CA ASN A 359 -24.62 46.50 8.35
C ASN A 359 -25.88 47.38 8.44
N ILE A 360 -26.72 47.17 9.45
CA ILE A 360 -27.91 48.00 9.71
C ILE A 360 -27.51 49.46 10.01
N ARG A 361 -26.46 49.70 10.80
CA ARG A 361 -25.97 51.07 11.06
C ARG A 361 -25.44 51.75 9.80
N ILE A 362 -24.76 51.01 8.92
CA ILE A 362 -24.26 51.54 7.64
C ILE A 362 -25.43 51.88 6.70
N GLU A 363 -26.47 51.05 6.63
CA GLU A 363 -27.68 51.35 5.84
C GLU A 363 -28.42 52.59 6.38
N ILE A 364 -28.56 52.73 7.70
CA ILE A 364 -29.21 53.90 8.32
C ILE A 364 -28.39 55.18 8.12
N LEU A 365 -27.07 55.09 8.11
CA LEU A 365 -26.18 56.22 7.82
C LEU A 365 -26.19 56.58 6.32
N GLY A 366 -26.28 55.58 5.44
CA GLY A 366 -26.40 55.77 3.99
C GLY A 366 -27.75 56.34 3.55
N ALA A 367 -28.84 56.04 4.26
CA ALA A 367 -30.17 56.59 4.00
C ALA A 367 -30.40 58.01 4.55
N LYS A 368 -29.44 58.56 5.30
CA LYS A 368 -29.47 59.93 5.86
C LYS A 368 -28.58 60.92 5.10
N MET A 369 -27.84 60.47 4.09
CA MET A 369 -27.27 61.31 3.02
C MET A 369 -28.24 61.37 1.85
#